data_AF-A4WK08-F1
#
_entry.id   AF-A4WK08-F1
#
_cell.length_a   1.000
_cell.length_b   1.000
_cell.length_c   1.000
_cell.angle_alpha   90.00
_cell.angle_beta   90.00
_cell.angle_gamma   90.00
#
_symmetry.space_group_name_H-M   'P 1'
#
loop_
_entity.id
_entity.type
_entity.pdbx_description
1 polymer ?
#
loop_
_entity_poly.entity_id
_entity_poly.type
_entity_poly.pdbx_seq_one_letter_code
_entity_poly.pdbx_strand_id
1 'polypeptide(L)'
;MLTALTLLWPRPTGGPTPQGPMGGSAPQITTGESEGTAAGYQSAVEELMLVLAKARADPNGVQLLGDVGLSRALAFSAEVLNETALSINGSVYRYAIVRARGPGLEFEPREVEAGGISVAALPAEGTATYTGGRPYRYSIRYGGREHNITLWDIPFTAAGFKATVNTGEVGGDLYWAEITAGSEEIWLVLGR
;
A
#
# COMPACT_ATOMS: atom_id res chain seq x y z
N MET A 1 -12.27 -47.55 -43.21
CA MET A 1 -11.93 -46.11 -43.07
C MET A 1 -10.41 -46.00 -42.98
N LEU A 2 -9.87 -44.99 -43.66
CA LEU A 2 -8.50 -44.91 -44.19
C LEU A 2 -7.35 -44.88 -43.15
N THR A 3 -6.34 -45.68 -43.45
CA THR A 3 -4.89 -45.37 -43.64
C THR A 3 -4.11 -44.53 -42.60
N ALA A 4 -3.05 -45.15 -42.10
CA ALA A 4 -1.94 -44.64 -41.30
C ALA A 4 -0.99 -43.71 -42.08
N LEU A 5 -0.22 -42.85 -41.39
CA LEU A 5 1.23 -42.75 -41.57
C LEU A 5 1.92 -41.92 -40.47
N THR A 6 3.13 -42.37 -40.12
CA THR A 6 4.00 -41.96 -39.01
C THR A 6 5.04 -40.91 -39.43
N LEU A 7 5.63 -40.24 -38.43
CA LEU A 7 6.96 -39.59 -38.35
C LEU A 7 7.20 -38.28 -39.13
N LEU A 8 7.67 -37.24 -38.42
CA LEU A 8 9.08 -36.80 -38.42
C LEU A 8 9.29 -35.58 -37.50
N TRP A 9 10.35 -35.60 -36.70
CA TRP A 9 10.95 -34.40 -36.09
C TRP A 9 12.13 -33.95 -36.96
N PRO A 10 12.43 -32.64 -37.02
CA PRO A 10 13.82 -32.22 -36.85
C PRO A 10 13.98 -30.94 -35.99
N ARG A 11 15.10 -30.88 -35.26
CA ARG A 11 15.85 -29.64 -34.86
C ARG A 11 17.15 -29.63 -35.72
N PRO A 12 17.94 -28.54 -35.92
CA PRO A 12 18.21 -27.44 -34.98
C PRO A 12 18.64 -26.03 -35.57
N THR A 13 19.04 -25.14 -34.64
CA THR A 13 20.00 -23.98 -34.67
C THR A 13 19.67 -22.60 -35.27
N GLY A 14 19.75 -21.56 -34.41
CA GLY A 14 20.00 -20.14 -34.73
C GLY A 14 19.55 -19.18 -33.60
N GLY A 15 20.48 -18.57 -32.83
CA GLY A 15 20.21 -17.42 -31.93
C GLY A 15 20.34 -16.06 -32.68
N PRO A 16 20.38 -14.87 -32.04
CA PRO A 16 20.07 -14.45 -30.66
C PRO A 16 18.84 -13.49 -30.56
N THR A 17 18.49 -13.10 -29.32
CA THR A 17 17.40 -12.19 -28.87
C THR A 17 17.31 -10.82 -29.57
N PRO A 18 16.13 -10.18 -29.48
CA PRO A 18 16.06 -8.83 -28.92
C PRO A 18 15.18 -8.75 -27.66
N GLN A 19 15.65 -7.91 -26.74
CA GLN A 19 15.01 -7.51 -25.48
C GLN A 19 13.76 -6.64 -25.72
N GLY A 20 12.72 -6.89 -24.90
CA GLY A 20 11.79 -5.86 -24.42
C GLY A 20 10.29 -6.04 -24.77
N PRO A 21 9.36 -5.49 -23.96
CA PRO A 21 9.52 -4.96 -22.60
C PRO A 21 9.13 -6.00 -21.53
N MET A 22 9.71 -5.88 -20.33
CA MET A 22 9.08 -6.40 -19.12
C MET A 22 7.74 -5.68 -18.98
N GLY A 23 6.66 -6.34 -19.39
CA GLY A 23 5.32 -5.89 -19.10
C GLY A 23 5.13 -5.92 -17.60
N GLY A 24 5.20 -4.75 -16.97
CA GLY A 24 4.58 -4.57 -15.66
C GLY A 24 3.11 -4.89 -15.85
N SER A 25 2.67 -6.02 -15.30
CA SER A 25 1.24 -6.29 -15.17
C SER A 25 0.61 -5.08 -14.51
N ALA A 26 -0.38 -4.48 -15.16
CA ALA A 26 -1.24 -3.49 -14.52
C ALA A 26 -1.73 -4.09 -13.19
N PRO A 27 -1.80 -3.30 -12.09
CA PRO A 27 -2.29 -3.81 -10.82
C PRO A 27 -3.65 -4.47 -11.02
N GLN A 28 -3.75 -5.75 -10.65
CA GLN A 28 -5.01 -6.48 -10.74
C GLN A 28 -5.82 -6.17 -9.49
N ILE A 29 -6.54 -5.05 -9.51
CA ILE A 29 -7.46 -4.66 -8.44
C ILE A 29 -8.65 -5.63 -8.50
N THR A 30 -8.60 -6.72 -7.73
CA THR A 30 -9.70 -7.66 -7.57
C THR A 30 -10.46 -7.29 -6.31
N THR A 31 -11.64 -6.70 -6.49
CA THR A 31 -12.43 -6.15 -5.39
C THR A 31 -13.68 -6.99 -5.17
N GLY A 32 -13.83 -7.55 -3.97
CA GLY A 32 -15.14 -7.97 -3.48
C GLY A 32 -16.03 -6.75 -3.21
N GLU A 33 -17.33 -6.86 -3.45
CA GLU A 33 -18.30 -5.77 -3.41
C GLU A 33 -18.38 -5.07 -2.03
N SER A 34 -17.55 -4.05 -1.83
CA SER A 34 -17.92 -2.68 -1.43
C SER A 34 -16.68 -1.77 -1.60
N GLU A 35 -16.78 -0.75 -2.46
CA GLU A 35 -15.97 0.49 -2.45
C GLU A 35 -14.44 0.43 -2.72
N GLY A 36 -13.86 -0.69 -3.13
CA GLY A 36 -12.46 -0.74 -3.62
C GLY A 36 -12.32 -0.64 -5.15
N THR A 37 -12.90 0.38 -5.80
CA THR A 37 -12.80 0.49 -7.27
C THR A 37 -11.43 1.03 -7.70
N ALA A 38 -11.03 0.79 -8.96
CA ALA A 38 -9.83 1.40 -9.52
C ALA A 38 -9.83 2.93 -9.43
N ALA A 39 -11.00 3.56 -9.64
CA ALA A 39 -11.17 4.99 -9.46
C ALA A 39 -10.99 5.43 -7.99
N GLY A 40 -11.56 4.67 -7.04
CA GLY A 40 -11.38 4.92 -5.61
C GLY A 40 -9.92 4.82 -5.17
N TYR A 41 -9.20 3.81 -5.68
CA TYR A 41 -7.76 3.67 -5.42
C TYR A 41 -6.97 4.85 -6.01
N GLN A 42 -7.30 5.30 -7.22
CA GLN A 42 -6.66 6.46 -7.82
C GLN A 42 -6.91 7.74 -7.01
N SER A 43 -8.13 7.98 -6.54
CA SER A 43 -8.42 9.08 -5.61
C SER A 43 -7.64 8.95 -4.30
N ALA A 44 -7.45 7.74 -3.80
CA ALA A 44 -6.62 7.49 -2.61
C ALA A 44 -5.12 7.80 -2.86
N VAL A 45 -4.60 7.54 -4.06
CA VAL A 45 -3.23 7.92 -4.46
C VAL A 45 -3.11 9.45 -4.54
N GLU A 46 -4.11 10.15 -5.05
CA GLU A 46 -4.16 11.63 -5.05
C GLU A 46 -4.17 12.19 -3.62
N GLU A 47 -4.94 11.56 -2.72
CA GLU A 47 -4.98 11.91 -1.31
C GLU A 47 -3.63 11.69 -0.63
N LEU A 48 -2.95 10.57 -0.91
CA LEU A 48 -1.59 10.32 -0.44
C LEU A 48 -0.63 11.45 -0.85
N MET A 49 -0.67 11.88 -2.11
CA MET A 49 0.16 12.98 -2.60
C MET A 49 -0.15 14.30 -1.87
N LEU A 50 -1.44 14.58 -1.62
CA LEU A 50 -1.88 15.77 -0.90
C LEU A 50 -1.38 15.78 0.54
N VAL A 51 -1.58 14.68 1.26
CA VAL A 51 -1.17 14.54 2.66
C VAL A 51 0.36 14.65 2.81
N LEU A 52 1.13 14.04 1.91
CA LEU A 52 2.60 14.19 1.89
C LEU A 52 3.03 15.64 1.60
N ALA A 53 2.35 16.33 0.68
CA ALA A 53 2.64 17.73 0.38
C ALA A 53 2.37 18.64 1.59
N LYS A 54 1.25 18.41 2.31
CA LYS A 54 0.92 19.15 3.54
C LYS A 54 1.95 18.94 4.65
N ALA A 55 2.36 17.69 4.88
CA ALA A 55 3.40 17.37 5.86
C ALA A 55 4.73 18.08 5.54
N ARG A 56 5.12 18.10 4.26
CA ARG A 56 6.35 18.77 3.81
C ARG A 56 6.29 20.30 3.90
N ALA A 57 5.12 20.90 3.72
CA ALA A 57 4.94 22.35 3.70
C ALA A 57 5.20 23.01 5.06
N ASP A 58 5.02 22.29 6.17
CA ASP A 58 5.33 22.78 7.52
C ASP A 58 6.05 21.73 8.37
N PRO A 59 7.36 21.54 8.18
CA PRO A 59 8.13 20.53 8.92
C PRO A 59 8.11 20.68 10.44
N ASN A 60 7.93 21.91 10.93
CA ASN A 60 7.87 22.20 12.37
C ASN A 60 6.50 21.83 12.97
N GLY A 61 5.47 21.70 12.12
CA GLY A 61 4.13 21.27 12.48
C GLY A 61 3.87 19.77 12.37
N VAL A 62 4.89 18.95 12.07
CA VAL A 62 4.76 17.49 11.91
C VAL A 62 5.17 16.76 13.19
N GLN A 63 4.27 15.94 13.71
CA GLN A 63 4.59 14.95 14.74
C GLN A 63 5.06 13.65 14.10
N LEU A 64 6.19 13.12 14.57
CA LEU A 64 6.75 11.85 14.12
C LEU A 64 6.61 10.81 15.23
N LEU A 65 5.97 9.68 14.91
CA LEU A 65 5.71 8.57 15.83
C LEU A 65 6.27 7.25 15.27
N GLY A 66 6.38 6.24 16.14
CA GLY A 66 6.87 4.91 15.76
C GLY A 66 8.35 4.90 15.39
N ASP A 67 8.70 4.32 14.24
CA ASP A 67 10.06 4.43 13.69
C ASP A 67 10.31 5.87 13.22
N VAL A 68 10.94 6.67 14.08
CA VAL A 68 11.20 8.09 13.80
C VAL A 68 12.04 8.30 12.54
N GLY A 69 12.92 7.35 12.19
CA GLY A 69 13.75 7.42 10.98
C GLY A 69 12.90 7.27 9.72
N LEU A 70 12.10 6.21 9.64
CA LEU A 70 11.20 5.95 8.52
C LEU A 70 10.08 7.00 8.46
N SER A 71 9.47 7.36 9.58
CA SER A 71 8.45 8.41 9.67
C SER A 71 8.98 9.75 9.16
N ARG A 72 10.19 10.16 9.57
CA ARG A 72 10.84 11.38 9.07
C ARG A 72 11.09 11.31 7.57
N ALA A 73 11.62 10.19 7.11
CA ALA A 73 11.94 10.00 5.71
C ALA A 73 10.67 10.02 4.85
N LEU A 74 9.59 9.38 5.31
CA LEU A 74 8.28 9.40 4.66
C LEU A 74 7.72 10.84 4.60
N ALA A 75 7.74 11.57 5.71
CA ALA A 75 7.23 12.94 5.79
C ALA A 75 7.93 13.90 4.81
N PHE A 76 9.26 13.82 4.72
CA PHE A 76 10.05 14.89 4.11
C PHE A 76 10.79 14.50 2.84
N SER A 77 10.94 13.21 2.56
CA SER A 77 11.68 12.71 1.39
C SER A 77 10.88 11.73 0.52
N ALA A 78 9.62 11.44 0.86
CA ALA A 78 8.81 10.55 0.04
C ALA A 78 8.38 11.18 -1.28
N GLU A 79 8.49 10.43 -2.36
CA GLU A 79 7.99 10.82 -3.68
C GLU A 79 7.17 9.67 -4.25
N VAL A 80 5.91 9.95 -4.61
CA VAL A 80 5.05 8.98 -5.28
C VAL A 80 5.54 8.84 -6.71
N LEU A 81 6.07 7.67 -7.06
CA LEU A 81 6.59 7.40 -8.41
C LEU A 81 5.47 6.97 -9.35
N ASN A 82 4.50 6.21 -8.83
CA ASN A 82 3.27 5.78 -9.50
C ASN A 82 2.28 5.23 -8.46
N GLU A 83 1.19 4.60 -8.92
CA GLU A 83 0.11 4.01 -8.13
C GLU A 83 0.54 2.88 -7.16
N THR A 84 1.74 2.32 -7.33
CA THR A 84 2.21 1.15 -6.56
C THR A 84 3.63 1.27 -6.03
N ALA A 85 4.32 2.38 -6.31
CA ALA A 85 5.69 2.59 -5.89
C ALA A 85 5.94 4.02 -5.41
N LEU A 86 6.72 4.14 -4.34
CA LEU A 86 7.17 5.40 -3.78
C LEU A 86 8.67 5.32 -3.50
N SER A 87 9.37 6.44 -3.65
CA SER A 87 10.77 6.60 -3.24
C SER A 87 10.78 7.21 -1.84
N ILE A 88 11.39 6.56 -0.86
CA ILE A 88 11.68 7.15 0.47
C ILE A 88 13.19 7.24 0.63
N ASN A 89 13.71 8.46 0.74
CA ASN A 89 15.14 8.70 0.93
C ASN A 89 16.03 7.96 -0.09
N GLY A 90 15.60 7.94 -1.35
CA GLY A 90 16.30 7.28 -2.46
C GLY A 90 16.12 5.75 -2.54
N SER A 91 15.42 5.13 -1.59
CA SER A 91 15.05 3.70 -1.67
C SER A 91 13.63 3.56 -2.21
N VAL A 92 13.42 2.64 -3.15
CA VAL A 92 12.08 2.36 -3.71
C VAL A 92 11.35 1.39 -2.80
N TYR A 93 10.12 1.73 -2.44
CA TYR A 93 9.18 0.87 -1.74
C TYR A 93 7.98 0.63 -2.65
N ARG A 94 7.52 -0.62 -2.69
CA ARG A 94 6.17 -0.96 -3.14
C ARG A 94 5.18 -0.55 -2.07
N TYR A 95 3.99 -0.12 -2.46
CA TYR A 95 2.95 0.20 -1.50
C TYR A 95 1.57 -0.26 -1.93
N ALA A 96 0.73 -0.48 -0.93
CA ALA A 96 -0.71 -0.64 -1.07
C ALA A 96 -1.41 0.30 -0.07
N ILE A 97 -2.41 1.04 -0.57
CA ILE A 97 -3.27 1.85 0.29
C ILE A 97 -4.37 0.93 0.84
N VAL A 98 -4.46 0.83 2.17
CA VAL A 98 -5.45 0.00 2.85
C VAL A 98 -6.59 0.83 3.43
N ARG A 99 -6.39 2.14 3.54
CA ARG A 99 -7.40 3.10 3.95
C ARG A 99 -7.02 4.52 3.51
N ALA A 100 -8.00 5.29 3.05
CA ALA A 100 -7.89 6.72 2.82
C ALA A 100 -9.19 7.42 3.24
N ARG A 101 -9.08 8.55 3.92
CA ARG A 101 -10.20 9.40 4.29
C ARG A 101 -9.85 10.86 4.01
N GLY A 102 -10.80 11.61 3.46
CA GLY A 102 -10.64 13.03 3.15
C GLY A 102 -11.97 13.67 2.76
N PRO A 103 -12.00 14.98 2.48
CA PRO A 103 -13.21 15.66 2.04
C PRO A 103 -13.80 15.02 0.76
N GLY A 104 -14.88 14.24 0.92
CA GLY A 104 -15.53 13.53 -0.18
C GLY A 104 -14.84 12.22 -0.61
N LEU A 105 -13.87 11.74 0.16
CA LEU A 105 -13.18 10.46 -0.05
C LEU A 105 -13.34 9.55 1.16
N GLU A 106 -13.89 8.36 0.92
CA GLU A 106 -13.84 7.23 1.84
C GLU A 106 -13.42 6.01 1.04
N PHE A 107 -12.21 5.51 1.32
CA PHE A 107 -11.64 4.35 0.67
C PHE A 107 -11.17 3.38 1.75
N GLU A 108 -11.86 2.25 1.87
CA GLU A 108 -11.54 1.21 2.85
C GLU A 108 -11.84 -0.18 2.23
N PRO A 109 -11.01 -0.64 1.30
CA PRO A 109 -11.27 -1.87 0.57
C PRO A 109 -11.15 -3.09 1.49
N ARG A 110 -12.00 -4.10 1.24
CA ARG A 110 -11.86 -5.41 1.91
C ARG A 110 -10.62 -6.16 1.47
N GLU A 111 -10.24 -6.02 0.20
CA GLU A 111 -9.06 -6.63 -0.39
C GLU A 111 -8.39 -5.64 -1.34
N VAL A 112 -7.06 -5.58 -1.32
CA VAL A 112 -6.26 -4.78 -2.24
C VAL A 112 -5.03 -5.57 -2.68
N GLU A 113 -4.74 -5.54 -3.97
CA GLU A 113 -3.51 -6.10 -4.54
C GLU A 113 -2.80 -5.02 -5.35
N ALA A 114 -1.65 -4.56 -4.85
CA ALA A 114 -0.89 -3.46 -5.43
C ALA A 114 0.61 -3.70 -5.23
N GLY A 115 1.39 -3.56 -6.31
CA GLY A 115 2.86 -3.63 -6.23
C GLY A 115 3.43 -4.95 -5.69
N GLY A 116 2.70 -6.07 -5.83
CA GLY A 116 3.09 -7.37 -5.27
C GLY A 116 2.78 -7.53 -3.78
N ILE A 117 2.07 -6.56 -3.18
CA ILE A 117 1.49 -6.64 -1.84
C ILE A 117 0.02 -7.00 -2.02
N SER A 118 -0.42 -8.05 -1.33
CA SER A 118 -1.83 -8.40 -1.21
C SER A 118 -2.25 -8.17 0.24
N VAL A 119 -3.32 -7.41 0.46
CA VAL A 119 -3.86 -7.13 1.78
C VAL A 119 -5.34 -7.50 1.81
N ALA A 120 -5.76 -8.22 2.84
CA ALA A 120 -7.14 -8.56 3.10
C ALA A 120 -7.55 -8.11 4.51
N ALA A 121 -8.66 -7.38 4.62
CA ALA A 121 -9.25 -7.00 5.89
C ALA A 121 -9.79 -8.25 6.61
N LEU A 122 -9.36 -8.44 7.84
CA LEU A 122 -9.80 -9.54 8.69
C LEU A 122 -11.02 -9.12 9.51
N PRO A 123 -11.94 -10.05 9.82
CA PRO A 123 -13.10 -9.76 10.65
C PRO A 123 -12.70 -9.17 12.00
N ALA A 124 -13.49 -8.19 12.45
CA ALA A 124 -13.41 -7.70 13.82
C ALA A 124 -13.69 -8.85 14.80
N GLU A 125 -12.93 -8.93 15.89
CA GLU A 125 -13.22 -9.93 16.92
C GLU A 125 -14.51 -9.54 17.63
N GLY A 126 -15.49 -10.46 17.61
CA GLY A 126 -16.89 -10.18 17.97
C GLY A 126 -17.17 -9.83 19.44
N THR A 127 -16.16 -9.51 20.26
CA THR A 127 -16.33 -9.31 21.71
C THR A 127 -15.41 -8.27 22.37
N ALA A 128 -14.57 -7.55 21.63
CA ALA A 128 -13.65 -6.59 22.26
C ALA A 128 -14.16 -5.14 22.13
N THR A 129 -14.72 -4.59 23.21
CA THR A 129 -14.96 -3.15 23.34
C THR A 129 -13.63 -2.49 23.71
N TYR A 130 -12.90 -1.97 22.73
CA TYR A 130 -11.69 -1.21 22.99
C TYR A 130 -12.05 0.23 23.35
N THR A 131 -11.75 0.63 24.58
CA THR A 131 -11.97 1.99 25.08
C THR A 131 -10.96 3.01 24.53
N GLY A 132 -10.00 2.57 23.69
CA GLY A 132 -8.85 3.37 23.23
C GLY A 132 -8.74 3.61 21.73
N GLY A 133 -9.68 3.12 20.91
CA GLY A 133 -9.65 3.28 19.45
C GLY A 133 -10.37 2.14 18.73
N ARG A 134 -10.66 2.32 17.44
CA ARG A 134 -11.24 1.27 16.59
C ARG A 134 -10.13 0.43 15.96
N PRO A 135 -10.07 -0.90 16.20
CA PRO A 135 -9.08 -1.76 15.56
C PRO A 135 -9.48 -2.08 14.13
N TYR A 136 -8.48 -2.12 13.26
CA TYR A 136 -8.57 -2.59 11.88
C TYR A 136 -7.51 -3.66 11.70
N ARG A 137 -7.96 -4.86 11.32
CA ARG A 137 -7.10 -6.03 11.23
C ARG A 137 -6.89 -6.37 9.77
N TYR A 138 -5.66 -6.72 9.42
CA TYR A 138 -5.29 -7.04 8.05
C TYR A 138 -4.40 -8.29 8.02
N SER A 139 -4.64 -9.18 7.05
CA SER A 139 -3.63 -10.15 6.59
C SER A 139 -2.91 -9.53 5.39
N ILE A 140 -1.58 -9.54 5.42
CA ILE A 140 -0.72 -8.96 4.41
C ILE A 140 0.21 -10.03 3.88
N ARG A 141 0.20 -10.24 2.57
CA ARG A 141 1.13 -11.13 1.86
C ARG A 141 2.10 -10.33 1.01
N TYR A 142 3.40 -10.53 1.25
CA TYR A 142 4.50 -9.91 0.50
C TYR A 142 5.72 -10.84 0.46
N GLY A 143 6.38 -10.96 -0.69
CA GLY A 143 7.58 -11.80 -0.84
C GLY A 143 7.37 -13.28 -0.47
N GLY A 144 6.15 -13.80 -0.63
CA GLY A 144 5.79 -15.17 -0.25
C GLY A 144 5.58 -15.40 1.26
N ARG A 145 5.62 -14.35 2.07
CA ARG A 145 5.33 -14.37 3.51
C ARG A 145 3.98 -13.72 3.79
N GLU A 146 3.30 -14.21 4.82
CA GLU A 146 2.02 -13.68 5.29
C GLU A 146 2.16 -13.16 6.73
N HIS A 147 1.61 -11.99 6.99
CA HIS A 147 1.68 -11.29 8.27
C HIS A 147 0.31 -10.75 8.65
N ASN A 148 -0.09 -10.92 9.91
CA ASN A 148 -1.31 -10.32 10.43
C ASN A 148 -0.97 -9.10 11.29
N ILE A 149 -1.58 -7.96 10.98
CA ILE A 149 -1.39 -6.72 11.73
C ILE A 149 -2.72 -6.18 12.24
N THR A 150 -2.65 -5.37 13.28
CA THR A 150 -3.77 -4.56 13.76
C THR A 150 -3.34 -3.11 13.82
N LEU A 151 -3.98 -2.28 13.00
CA LEU A 151 -3.85 -0.83 13.01
C LEU A 151 -4.99 -0.23 13.83
N TRP A 152 -4.71 0.86 14.54
CA TRP A 152 -5.64 1.45 15.48
C TRP A 152 -6.01 2.86 15.04
N ASP A 153 -7.28 3.04 14.73
CA ASP A 153 -7.86 4.37 14.58
C ASP A 153 -8.15 4.91 15.98
N ILE A 154 -7.16 5.63 16.49
CA ILE A 154 -7.26 6.29 17.79
C ILE A 154 -7.69 7.72 17.48
N PRO A 155 -8.86 8.18 17.96
CA PRO A 155 -9.26 9.57 17.85
C PRO A 155 -8.36 10.40 18.75
N PHE A 156 -7.14 10.67 18.31
CA PHE A 156 -6.25 11.61 18.97
C PHE A 156 -6.89 12.98 18.83
N THR A 157 -7.04 13.66 19.97
CA THR A 157 -7.16 15.11 19.94
C THR A 157 -5.77 15.63 19.55
N ALA A 158 -5.49 15.72 18.25
CA ALA A 158 -4.26 16.28 17.68
C ALA A 158 -4.19 17.81 17.91
N ALA A 159 -4.38 18.22 19.17
CA ALA A 159 -4.34 19.60 19.60
C ALA A 159 -2.89 20.08 19.54
N GLY A 160 -2.45 20.51 18.36
CA GLY A 160 -1.20 21.26 18.18
C GLY A 160 -0.41 20.96 16.92
N PHE A 161 -0.62 19.81 16.27
CA PHE A 161 0.15 19.40 15.09
C PHE A 161 -0.68 19.51 13.82
N LYS A 162 -0.05 19.95 12.72
CA LYS A 162 -0.69 20.05 11.40
C LYS A 162 -0.70 18.72 10.67
N ALA A 163 0.30 17.87 10.94
CA ALA A 163 0.33 16.50 10.45
C ALA A 163 0.96 15.56 11.47
N THR A 164 0.59 14.29 11.40
CA THR A 164 1.18 13.20 12.16
C THR A 164 1.61 12.12 11.18
N VAL A 165 2.83 11.62 11.32
CA VAL A 165 3.35 10.49 10.55
C VAL A 165 3.81 9.42 11.52
N ASN A 166 3.21 8.25 11.40
CA ASN A 166 3.45 7.11 12.27
C ASN A 166 3.81 5.90 11.42
N THR A 167 4.90 5.22 11.75
CA THR A 167 5.35 4.06 10.98
C THR A 167 5.82 2.96 11.89
N GLY A 168 5.76 1.71 11.42
CA GLY A 168 6.29 0.58 12.15
C GLY A 168 6.64 -0.59 11.25
N GLU A 169 7.59 -1.40 11.70
CA GLU A 169 7.93 -2.66 11.04
C GLU A 169 6.84 -3.72 11.33
N VAL A 170 6.44 -4.45 10.29
CA VAL A 170 5.60 -5.64 10.40
C VAL A 170 6.47 -6.89 10.51
N GLY A 171 7.51 -6.97 9.68
CA GLY A 171 8.56 -7.96 9.78
C GLY A 171 9.36 -8.10 8.48
N GLY A 172 10.69 -8.09 8.60
CA GLY A 172 11.57 -8.20 7.43
C GLY A 172 11.50 -6.93 6.60
N ASP A 173 11.12 -7.05 5.33
CA ASP A 173 11.06 -5.93 4.39
C ASP A 173 9.66 -5.28 4.31
N LEU A 174 8.78 -5.56 5.29
CA LEU A 174 7.39 -5.09 5.32
C LEU A 174 7.16 -4.11 6.48
N TYR A 175 6.56 -2.97 6.18
CA TYR A 175 6.25 -1.89 7.11
C TYR A 175 4.81 -1.41 6.93
N TRP A 176 4.29 -0.72 7.92
CA TRP A 176 3.06 0.05 7.80
C TRP A 176 3.34 1.53 8.05
N ALA A 177 2.51 2.38 7.48
CA ALA A 177 2.54 3.81 7.72
C ALA A 177 1.13 4.37 7.82
N GLU A 178 0.97 5.35 8.69
CA GLU A 178 -0.21 6.18 8.84
C GLU A 178 0.24 7.64 8.74
N ILE A 179 -0.46 8.41 7.91
CA ILE A 179 -0.24 9.84 7.80
C ILE A 179 -1.59 10.54 7.91
N THR A 180 -1.67 11.48 8.85
CA THR A 180 -2.85 12.32 9.06
C THR A 180 -2.44 13.78 8.86
N ALA A 181 -3.18 14.57 8.10
CA ALA A 181 -2.91 15.99 7.93
C ALA A 181 -4.21 16.80 7.80
N GLY A 182 -4.70 17.35 8.91
CA GLY A 182 -6.01 18.00 8.96
C GLY A 182 -7.13 16.98 9.16
N SER A 183 -8.09 16.94 8.24
CA SER A 183 -9.17 15.95 8.20
C SER A 183 -8.84 14.75 7.31
N GLU A 184 -7.68 14.79 6.67
CA GLU A 184 -7.20 13.83 5.70
C GLU A 184 -6.31 12.78 6.38
N GLU A 185 -6.49 11.51 6.01
CA GLU A 185 -5.81 10.36 6.58
C GLU A 185 -5.51 9.34 5.48
N ILE A 186 -4.29 8.79 5.51
CA ILE A 186 -3.87 7.71 4.61
C ILE A 186 -3.12 6.63 5.39
N TRP A 187 -3.51 5.37 5.19
CA TRP A 187 -2.79 4.21 5.73
C TRP A 187 -2.21 3.37 4.60
N LEU A 188 -0.93 3.05 4.74
CA LEU A 188 -0.12 2.36 3.75
C LEU A 188 0.46 1.08 4.35
N VAL A 189 0.59 0.08 3.50
CA VAL A 189 1.52 -1.03 3.68
C VAL A 189 2.67 -0.82 2.70
N LEU A 190 3.91 -0.94 3.18
CA LEU A 190 5.14 -0.68 2.44
C LEU A 190 5.99 -1.95 2.38
N GLY A 191 6.33 -2.41 1.17
CA GLY A 191 7.27 -3.50 0.93
C GLY A 191 8.55 -2.96 0.29
N ARG A 192 9.72 -3.22 0.89
CA ARG A 192 11.02 -2.74 0.40
C ARG A 192 11.69 -3.75 -0.54
#